data_AF-F2J3Z8-F1
#
_entry.id   AF-F2J3Z8-F1
#
_cell.length_a   1.000
_cell.length_b   1.000
_cell.length_c   1.000
_cell.angle_alpha   90.00
_cell.angle_beta   90.00
_cell.angle_gamma   90.00
#
_symmetry.space_group_name_H-M   'P 1'
#
loop_
_entity.id
_entity.type
_entity.pdbx_description
1 polymer ?
#
loop_
_entity_poly.entity_id
_entity_poly.type
_entity_poly.pdbx_seq_one_letter_code
_entity_poly.pdbx_strand_id
1 'polypeptide(L)'
;MTERNLYLKFVEADVQGIISLYWDNAPETCKAIWGALEKPIRWPATHAMFSGPEIMMGLPEEARNFDPTALPPENQTVLPEVGEVLWFYQPKNFFKIDPSEFWEIGLFYGVGGRTFGPTGWIPCTYFGRMTHNLDAVAEQCRLIRTEGAKVVEIGRVA
;
A
#
# COMPACT_ATOMS: atom_id res chain seq x y z
N MET A 1 -18.86 -6.09 -13.71
CA MET A 1 -17.44 -6.10 -14.12
C MET A 1 -16.81 -7.30 -13.44
N THR A 2 -15.98 -8.10 -14.12
CA THR A 2 -15.21 -9.18 -13.47
C THR A 2 -14.40 -8.55 -12.33
N GLU A 3 -14.54 -9.08 -11.11
CA GLU A 3 -13.89 -8.49 -9.93
C GLU A 3 -12.37 -8.57 -10.07
N ARG A 4 -11.75 -7.44 -10.42
CA ARG A 4 -10.29 -7.30 -10.49
C ARG A 4 -9.78 -6.97 -9.10
N ASN A 5 -9.51 -8.02 -8.33
CA ASN A 5 -9.02 -7.97 -6.94
C ASN A 5 -7.51 -8.29 -6.89
N LEU A 6 -6.83 -7.81 -5.85
CA LEU A 6 -5.45 -8.18 -5.53
C LEU A 6 -5.42 -9.11 -4.31
N TYR A 7 -4.33 -9.85 -4.12
CA TYR A 7 -4.01 -10.51 -2.87
C TYR A 7 -2.78 -9.86 -2.23
N LEU A 8 -2.71 -9.90 -0.90
CA LEU A 8 -1.48 -9.62 -0.15
C LEU A 8 -1.18 -10.83 0.74
N LYS A 9 0.04 -11.36 0.66
CA LYS A 9 0.49 -12.55 1.38
C LYS A 9 1.76 -12.28 2.18
N PHE A 10 1.74 -12.55 3.47
CA PHE A 10 2.96 -12.69 4.27
C PHE A 10 3.62 -14.03 3.94
N VAL A 11 4.79 -14.00 3.30
CA VAL A 11 5.37 -15.18 2.65
C VAL A 11 5.77 -16.25 3.65
N GLU A 12 6.46 -15.88 4.74
CA GLU A 12 6.93 -16.85 5.73
C GLU A 12 5.79 -17.42 6.58
N ALA A 13 4.78 -16.61 6.90
CA ALA A 13 3.65 -17.00 7.74
C ALA A 13 2.54 -17.73 6.97
N ASP A 14 2.60 -17.74 5.64
CA ASP A 14 1.55 -18.26 4.74
C ASP A 14 0.15 -17.65 5.01
N VAL A 15 0.12 -16.37 5.41
CA VAL A 15 -1.13 -15.63 5.68
C VAL A 15 -1.46 -14.73 4.51
N GLN A 16 -2.63 -14.90 3.92
CA GLN A 16 -3.08 -14.14 2.74
C GLN A 16 -4.44 -13.48 2.95
N GLY A 17 -4.56 -12.22 2.54
CA GLY A 17 -5.82 -11.48 2.43
C GLY A 17 -6.13 -11.07 0.98
N ILE A 18 -7.39 -10.68 0.74
CA ILE A 18 -7.86 -10.21 -0.57
C ILE A 18 -8.22 -8.72 -0.47
N ILE A 19 -7.76 -7.94 -1.44
CA ILE A 19 -7.99 -6.51 -1.59
C ILE A 19 -8.94 -6.28 -2.77
N SER A 20 -10.09 -5.70 -2.48
CA SER A 20 -11.01 -5.18 -3.49
C SER A 20 -10.59 -3.78 -3.90
N LEU A 21 -10.51 -3.51 -5.20
CA LEU A 21 -10.05 -2.23 -5.72
C LEU A 21 -11.20 -1.26 -5.96
N TYR A 22 -10.97 0.01 -5.66
CA TYR A 22 -11.93 1.10 -5.81
C TYR A 22 -11.97 1.63 -7.24
N TRP A 23 -12.32 0.77 -8.21
CA TRP A 23 -12.32 1.10 -9.64
C TRP A 23 -13.16 2.33 -10.02
N ASP A 24 -14.21 2.63 -9.26
CA ASP A 24 -15.08 3.78 -9.51
C ASP A 24 -14.54 5.09 -8.92
N ASN A 25 -13.71 5.02 -7.87
CA ASN A 25 -13.24 6.19 -7.11
C ASN A 25 -11.78 6.56 -7.42
N ALA A 26 -10.95 5.58 -7.78
CA ALA A 26 -9.55 5.75 -8.15
C ALA A 26 -9.18 4.99 -9.43
N PRO A 27 -9.88 5.23 -10.56
CA PRO A 27 -9.74 4.43 -11.79
C PRO A 27 -8.32 4.44 -12.36
N GLU A 28 -7.65 5.59 -12.42
CA GLU A 28 -6.31 5.67 -13.04
C GLU A 28 -5.25 5.04 -12.13
N THR A 29 -5.37 5.24 -10.81
CA THR A 29 -4.49 4.58 -9.84
C THR A 29 -4.71 3.06 -9.83
N CYS A 30 -5.96 2.59 -9.84
CA CYS A 30 -6.27 1.17 -9.93
C CYS A 30 -5.70 0.56 -11.21
N LYS A 31 -5.82 1.25 -12.36
CA LYS A 31 -5.27 0.81 -13.64
C LYS A 31 -3.74 0.72 -13.61
N ALA A 32 -3.07 1.72 -13.05
CA ALA A 32 -1.62 1.76 -12.90
C ALA A 32 -1.11 0.62 -12.01
N ILE A 33 -1.66 0.48 -10.80
CA ILE A 33 -1.28 -0.59 -9.87
C ILE A 33 -1.61 -1.97 -10.44
N TRP A 34 -2.78 -2.13 -11.07
CA TRP A 34 -3.13 -3.38 -11.73
C TRP A 34 -2.11 -3.72 -12.82
N GLY A 35 -1.74 -2.76 -13.67
CA GLY A 35 -0.72 -2.89 -14.71
C GLY A 35 0.66 -3.24 -14.16
N ALA A 36 1.08 -2.59 -13.08
CA ALA A 36 2.34 -2.87 -12.39
C ALA A 36 2.42 -4.29 -11.83
N LEU A 37 1.29 -4.83 -11.37
CA LEU A 37 1.18 -6.17 -10.79
C LEU A 37 0.78 -7.24 -11.81
N GLU A 38 1.20 -7.12 -13.07
CA GLU A 38 1.03 -8.19 -14.06
C GLU A 38 1.73 -9.49 -13.61
N LYS A 39 2.86 -9.35 -12.93
CA LYS A 39 3.52 -10.42 -12.19
C LYS A 39 3.47 -10.06 -10.70
N PRO A 40 3.26 -11.03 -9.80
CA PRO A 40 3.39 -10.79 -8.38
C PRO A 40 4.79 -10.26 -8.04
N ILE A 41 4.85 -9.32 -7.11
CA ILE A 41 6.11 -8.79 -6.59
C ILE A 41 6.29 -9.22 -5.15
N ARG A 42 7.55 -9.22 -4.69
CA ARG A 42 7.88 -9.39 -3.27
C ARG A 42 8.62 -8.18 -2.74
N TRP A 43 8.31 -7.79 -1.51
CA TRP A 43 8.94 -6.65 -0.86
C TRP A 43 9.07 -6.85 0.65
N PRO A 44 10.16 -6.38 1.30
CA PRO A 44 10.22 -6.33 2.76
C PRO A 44 9.33 -5.21 3.31
N ALA A 45 8.14 -5.56 3.81
CA ALA A 45 7.22 -4.61 4.42
C ALA A 45 7.75 -4.12 5.77
N THR A 46 7.69 -2.81 6.01
CA THR A 46 8.12 -2.16 7.26
C THR A 46 6.96 -1.44 7.92
N HIS A 47 7.05 -1.19 9.23
CA HIS A 47 6.01 -0.47 9.96
C HIS A 47 6.21 1.05 9.79
N ALA A 48 5.13 1.78 9.48
CA ALA A 48 5.18 3.24 9.32
C ALA A 48 5.39 3.94 10.67
N MET A 49 6.38 4.83 10.75
CA MET A 49 6.70 5.53 12.00
C MET A 49 5.70 6.64 12.35
N PHE A 50 5.16 7.33 11.35
CA PHE A 50 4.33 8.51 11.56
C PHE A 50 2.83 8.21 11.44
N SER A 51 2.45 7.22 10.62
CA SER A 51 1.06 7.02 10.24
C SER A 51 0.23 6.17 11.20
N GLY A 52 0.87 5.56 12.21
CA GLY A 52 0.20 4.68 13.17
C GLY A 52 0.14 3.23 12.67
N PRO A 53 -1.03 2.56 12.65
CA PRO A 53 -1.16 1.15 12.28
C PRO A 53 -1.10 0.95 10.75
N GLU A 54 0.02 1.32 10.14
CA GLU A 54 0.31 1.12 8.72
C GLU A 54 1.56 0.26 8.53
N ILE A 55 1.53 -0.60 7.52
CA ILE A 55 2.74 -1.18 6.93
C ILE A 55 2.98 -0.56 5.56
N MET A 56 4.24 -0.30 5.23
CA MET A 56 4.67 0.29 3.96
C MET A 56 5.37 -0.77 3.13
N MET A 57 4.99 -0.87 1.86
CA MET A 57 5.62 -1.70 0.85
C MET A 57 6.10 -0.80 -0.30
N GLY A 58 7.14 -1.24 -1.00
CA GLY A 58 7.64 -0.57 -2.19
C GLY A 58 7.21 -1.27 -3.48
N LEU A 59 7.28 -0.53 -4.59
CA LEU A 59 7.21 -1.08 -5.94
C LEU A 59 8.64 -1.25 -6.51
N PRO A 60 9.09 -2.47 -6.86
CA PRO A 60 10.42 -2.70 -7.42
C PRO A 60 10.50 -2.20 -8.87
N GLU A 61 11.72 -1.93 -9.36
CA GLU A 61 11.95 -1.25 -10.64
C GLU A 61 11.27 -1.96 -11.83
N GLU A 62 11.28 -3.29 -11.84
CA GLU A 62 10.62 -4.13 -12.84
C GLU A 62 9.09 -3.96 -12.90
N ALA A 63 8.47 -3.41 -11.85
CA ALA A 63 7.04 -3.15 -11.77
C ALA A 63 6.68 -1.66 -11.94
N ARG A 64 7.67 -0.76 -12.09
CA ARG A 64 7.47 0.69 -12.29
C ARG A 64 7.18 1.02 -13.76
N ASN A 65 6.11 0.44 -14.30
CA ASN A 65 5.74 0.53 -15.72
C ASN A 65 4.78 1.70 -16.04
N PHE A 66 4.65 2.67 -15.14
CA PHE A 66 3.82 3.86 -15.30
C PHE A 66 4.54 5.10 -14.75
N ASP A 67 4.14 6.30 -15.19
CA ASP A 67 4.64 7.56 -14.62
C ASP A 67 3.86 7.89 -13.34
N PRO A 68 4.50 7.91 -12.15
CA PRO A 68 3.80 8.12 -10.90
C PRO A 68 3.39 9.59 -10.71
N THR A 69 4.02 10.51 -11.45
CA THR A 69 3.72 11.96 -11.40
C THR A 69 2.55 12.35 -12.29
N ALA A 70 2.15 11.47 -13.21
CA ALA A 70 1.01 11.67 -14.11
C ALA A 70 -0.32 11.19 -13.51
N LEU A 71 -0.31 10.50 -12.36
CA LEU A 71 -1.54 10.07 -11.70
C LEU A 71 -2.30 11.26 -11.09
N PRO A 72 -3.61 11.39 -11.36
CA PRO A 72 -4.40 12.47 -10.77
C PRO A 72 -4.65 12.24 -9.28
N PRO A 73 -4.96 13.29 -8.51
CA PRO A 73 -5.56 13.15 -7.19
C PRO A 73 -6.87 12.36 -7.29
N GLU A 74 -6.93 11.20 -6.65
CA GLU A 74 -8.10 10.31 -6.66
C GLU A 74 -8.37 9.81 -5.24
N ASN A 75 -9.65 9.77 -4.84
CA ASN A 75 -10.11 9.16 -3.59
C ASN A 75 -9.21 9.45 -2.37
N GLN A 76 -8.82 10.72 -2.19
CA GLN A 76 -7.81 11.09 -1.21
C GLN A 76 -8.42 11.36 0.17
N THR A 77 -7.73 10.92 1.20
CA THR A 77 -7.98 11.32 2.59
C THR A 77 -6.66 11.40 3.35
N VAL A 78 -6.72 11.94 4.56
CA VAL A 78 -5.64 11.82 5.56
C VAL A 78 -6.05 10.94 6.74
N LEU A 79 -7.28 10.42 6.70
CA LEU A 79 -7.94 9.62 7.73
C LEU A 79 -8.42 8.31 7.10
N PRO A 80 -7.55 7.30 6.97
CA PRO A 80 -7.88 6.00 6.42
C PRO A 80 -8.84 5.20 7.31
N GLU A 81 -9.59 4.31 6.70
CA GLU A 81 -10.28 3.23 7.39
C GLU A 81 -9.42 1.96 7.54
N VAL A 82 -9.83 1.09 8.46
CA VAL A 82 -9.15 -0.19 8.69
C VAL A 82 -9.29 -1.10 7.47
N GLY A 83 -8.16 -1.58 6.97
CA GLY A 83 -8.05 -2.44 5.80
C GLY A 83 -7.77 -1.67 4.51
N GLU A 84 -7.78 -0.33 4.51
CA GLU A 84 -7.53 0.44 3.31
C GLU A 84 -6.08 0.38 2.85
N VAL A 85 -5.92 0.40 1.53
CA VAL A 85 -4.65 0.34 0.82
C VAL A 85 -4.46 1.64 0.05
N LEU A 86 -3.30 2.27 0.24
CA LEU A 86 -2.95 3.54 -0.37
C LEU A 86 -1.85 3.42 -1.39
N TRP A 87 -1.84 4.37 -2.31
CA TRP A 87 -0.74 4.70 -3.20
C TRP A 87 -0.17 6.07 -2.81
N PHE A 88 1.14 6.15 -2.67
CA PHE A 88 1.87 7.41 -2.50
C PHE A 88 3.19 7.37 -3.27
N TYR A 89 3.46 8.43 -4.02
CA TYR A 89 4.75 8.63 -4.65
C TYR A 89 5.51 9.73 -3.90
N GLN A 90 6.62 9.34 -3.28
CA GLN A 90 7.58 10.25 -2.67
C GLN A 90 8.69 10.55 -3.69
N PRO A 91 8.70 11.73 -4.33
CA PRO A 91 9.81 12.11 -5.19
C PRO A 91 11.09 12.34 -4.36
N LYS A 92 12.24 12.32 -5.03
CA LYS A 92 13.52 12.66 -4.41
C LYS A 92 13.46 14.04 -3.76
N ASN A 93 13.99 14.17 -2.55
CA ASN A 93 14.00 15.42 -1.77
C ASN A 93 12.61 15.92 -1.37
N PHE A 94 11.60 15.03 -1.35
CA PHE A 94 10.29 15.37 -0.77
C PHE A 94 10.42 15.73 0.72
N PHE A 95 11.21 14.95 1.47
CA PHE A 95 11.58 15.27 2.85
C PHE A 95 12.92 16.01 2.91
N LYS A 96 13.05 16.86 3.94
CA LYS A 96 14.26 17.66 4.17
C LYS A 96 15.48 16.75 4.35
N ILE A 97 16.48 16.91 3.49
CA ILE A 97 17.77 16.19 3.52
C ILE A 97 17.57 14.67 3.29
N ASP A 98 16.53 14.29 2.54
CA ASP A 98 16.30 12.91 2.12
C ASP A 98 16.34 12.79 0.58
N PRO A 99 17.44 12.28 -0.01
CA PRO A 99 17.54 12.12 -1.45
C PRO A 99 16.77 10.89 -1.97
N SER A 100 16.13 10.10 -1.10
CA SER A 100 15.44 8.87 -1.48
C SER A 100 14.15 9.15 -2.24
N GLU A 101 13.83 8.24 -3.15
CA GLU A 101 12.55 8.14 -3.83
C GLU A 101 11.83 6.91 -3.27
N PHE A 102 10.52 7.00 -3.07
CA PHE A 102 9.73 5.87 -2.62
C PHE A 102 8.42 5.74 -3.40
N TRP A 103 8.15 4.52 -3.87
CA TRP A 103 6.94 4.13 -4.60
C TRP A 103 6.12 3.29 -3.66
N GLU A 104 5.26 3.93 -2.88
CA GLU A 104 4.64 3.33 -1.71
C GLU A 104 3.29 2.71 -2.02
N ILE A 105 3.14 1.45 -1.59
CA ILE A 105 1.85 0.82 -1.36
C ILE A 105 1.72 0.59 0.14
N GLY A 106 0.85 1.33 0.80
CA GLY A 106 0.61 1.22 2.25
C GLY A 106 -0.65 0.42 2.56
N LEU A 107 -0.70 -0.30 3.68
CA LEU A 107 -1.90 -0.96 4.22
C LEU A 107 -2.13 -0.53 5.67
N PHE A 108 -3.30 0.05 5.94
CA PHE A 108 -3.76 0.32 7.29
C PHE A 108 -4.45 -0.90 7.90
N TYR A 109 -3.95 -1.41 9.02
CA TYR A 109 -4.44 -2.65 9.65
C TYR A 109 -5.16 -2.43 10.99
N GLY A 110 -5.29 -1.19 11.44
CA GLY A 110 -5.91 -0.85 12.73
C GLY A 110 -6.51 0.55 12.76
N VAL A 111 -7.25 0.83 13.83
CA VAL A 111 -7.89 2.14 14.06
C VAL A 111 -6.85 3.20 14.46
N GLY A 112 -7.16 4.47 14.16
CA GLY A 112 -6.31 5.61 14.54
C GLY A 112 -5.15 5.87 13.57
N GLY A 113 -5.18 5.27 12.38
CA GLY A 113 -4.29 5.60 11.28
C GLY A 113 -4.52 7.01 10.73
N ARG A 114 -3.45 7.62 10.23
CA ARG A 114 -3.46 8.94 9.58
C ARG A 114 -2.25 9.10 8.70
N THR A 115 -2.38 9.56 7.47
CA THR A 115 -1.21 9.82 6.63
C THR A 115 -0.58 11.16 7.02
N PHE A 116 0.53 11.05 7.74
CA PHE A 116 1.29 12.16 8.29
C PHE A 116 2.78 11.88 8.12
N GLY A 117 3.57 12.91 7.88
CA GLY A 117 5.01 12.78 7.75
C GLY A 117 5.75 14.03 8.20
N PRO A 118 7.07 14.10 7.97
CA PRO A 118 7.90 15.26 8.28
C PRO A 118 7.38 16.61 7.73
N THR A 119 6.61 16.60 6.65
CA THR A 119 6.02 17.78 6.01
C THR A 119 4.60 18.12 6.50
N GLY A 120 4.06 17.36 7.45
CA GLY A 120 2.70 17.53 7.96
C GLY A 120 1.72 16.49 7.42
N TRP A 121 0.48 16.92 7.16
CA TRP A 121 -0.56 16.07 6.58
C TRP A 121 -0.28 15.78 5.12
N ILE A 122 -0.32 14.51 4.73
CA ILE A 122 -0.02 14.06 3.36
C ILE A 122 -1.26 13.37 2.80
N PRO A 123 -2.02 14.00 1.88
CA PRO A 123 -3.14 13.32 1.23
C PRO A 123 -2.62 12.24 0.29
N CYS A 124 -3.00 10.99 0.55
CA CYS A 124 -2.65 9.83 -0.28
C CYS A 124 -3.88 9.35 -1.07
N THR A 125 -3.66 8.68 -2.20
CA THR A 125 -4.75 8.07 -2.97
C THR A 125 -5.07 6.70 -2.38
N TYR A 126 -6.32 6.46 -2.00
CA TYR A 126 -6.76 5.14 -1.54
C TYR A 126 -7.38 4.39 -2.71
N PHE A 127 -6.79 3.26 -3.08
CA PHE A 127 -7.15 2.54 -4.31
C PHE A 127 -7.80 1.18 -4.03
N GLY A 128 -7.87 0.75 -2.77
CA GLY A 128 -8.58 -0.47 -2.43
C GLY A 128 -8.67 -0.71 -0.94
N ARG A 129 -9.33 -1.82 -0.59
CA ARG A 129 -9.50 -2.27 0.79
C ARG A 129 -9.46 -3.78 0.89
N MET A 130 -8.80 -4.27 1.93
CA MET A 130 -8.83 -5.68 2.29
C MET A 130 -10.24 -6.09 2.72
N THR A 131 -10.87 -6.95 1.93
CA THR A 131 -12.24 -7.45 2.16
C THR A 131 -12.28 -8.85 2.72
N HIS A 132 -11.16 -9.59 2.66
CA HIS A 132 -11.06 -10.95 3.18
C HIS A 132 -9.80 -11.17 4.02
N ASN A 133 -9.95 -11.88 5.13
CA ASN A 133 -8.88 -12.30 6.05
C ASN A 133 -8.05 -11.17 6.68
N LEU A 134 -8.66 -10.00 6.87
CA LEU A 134 -8.01 -8.84 7.46
C LEU A 134 -7.48 -9.13 8.88
N ASP A 135 -8.18 -9.89 9.71
CA ASP A 135 -7.78 -10.15 11.09
C ASP A 135 -6.43 -10.88 11.18
N ALA A 136 -6.23 -11.91 10.35
CA ALA A 136 -4.98 -12.66 10.30
C ALA A 136 -3.83 -11.82 9.72
N VAL A 137 -4.12 -11.04 8.66
CA VAL A 137 -3.15 -10.10 8.08
C VAL A 137 -2.74 -9.03 9.08
N ALA A 138 -3.70 -8.47 9.82
CA ALA A 138 -3.45 -7.46 10.85
C ALA A 138 -2.58 -8.00 11.99
N GLU A 139 -2.71 -9.29 12.33
CA GLU A 139 -1.80 -9.93 13.29
C GLU A 139 -0.36 -9.94 12.78
N GLN A 140 -0.14 -10.31 11.52
CA GLN A 140 1.21 -10.25 10.93
C GLN A 140 1.77 -8.82 10.85
N CYS A 141 0.91 -7.84 10.58
CA CYS A 141 1.29 -6.42 10.60
C CYS A 141 1.74 -5.97 12.01
N ARG A 142 1.06 -6.42 13.07
CA ARG A 142 1.46 -6.14 14.46
C ARG A 142 2.84 -6.71 14.78
N LEU A 143 3.16 -7.90 14.28
CA LEU A 143 4.47 -8.51 14.49
C LEU A 143 5.60 -7.70 13.84
N ILE A 144 5.38 -7.02 12.71
CA ILE A 144 6.42 -6.18 12.09
C ILE A 144 6.94 -5.12 13.07
N ARG A 145 6.08 -4.57 13.91
CA ARG A 145 6.45 -3.53 14.90
C ARG A 145 7.42 -4.06 15.97
N THR A 146 7.34 -5.35 16.31
CA THR A 146 8.14 -5.96 17.38
C THR A 146 9.28 -6.82 16.86
N GLU A 147 9.15 -7.39 15.66
CA GLU A 147 10.09 -8.36 15.09
C GLU A 147 10.86 -7.80 13.88
N GLY A 148 10.48 -6.64 13.36
CA GLY A 148 11.10 -6.02 12.19
C GLY A 148 10.43 -6.41 10.88
N ALA A 149 11.08 -6.05 9.77
CA ALA A 149 10.52 -6.20 8.43
C ALA A 149 10.16 -7.67 8.11
N LYS A 150 9.05 -7.87 7.40
CA LYS A 150 8.60 -9.20 6.92
C LYS A 150 8.38 -9.17 5.41
N VAL A 151 8.70 -10.26 4.72
CA VAL A 151 8.52 -10.32 3.27
C VAL A 151 7.05 -10.56 2.95
N VAL A 152 6.49 -9.67 2.13
CA VAL A 152 5.14 -9.80 1.59
C VAL A 152 5.19 -9.99 0.07
N GLU A 153 4.20 -10.71 -0.45
CA GLU A 153 3.93 -10.85 -1.88
C GLU A 153 2.57 -10.21 -2.18
N ILE A 154 2.50 -9.37 -3.21
CA ILE A 154 1.26 -8.76 -3.69
C ILE A 154 1.10 -9.06 -5.19
N GLY A 155 -0.11 -9.43 -5.61
CA GLY A 155 -0.40 -9.80 -6.98
C GLY A 155 -1.89 -9.82 -7.30
N ARG A 156 -2.23 -10.08 -8.56
CA ARG A 156 -3.63 -10.22 -9.00
C ARG A 156 -4.21 -11.54 -8.50
N VAL A 157 -5.47 -11.52 -8.07
CA VAL A 157 -6.23 -12.77 -7.85
C VAL A 157 -6.48 -13.42 -9.21
N ALA A 158 -6.26 -14.74 -9.29
CA ALA A 158 -6.47 -15.54 -10.50
C ALA A 158 -7.95 -15.68 -10.88
#